data_AF-A0A8J7MAL8-F1
#
_entry.id   AF-A0A8J7MAL8-F1
#
_cell.length_a   1.000
_cell.length_b   1.000
_cell.length_c   1.000
_cell.angle_alpha   90.00
_cell.angle_beta   90.00
_cell.angle_gamma   90.00
#
_symmetry.space_group_name_H-M   'P 1'
#
loop_
_entity.id
_entity.type
_entity.pdbx_description
1 polymer ?
#
loop_
_entity_poly.entity_id
_entity_poly.type
_entity_poly.pdbx_seq_one_letter_code
_entity_poly.pdbx_strand_id
1 'polypeptide(L)'
;MKMTTSHLITAAAISSAIALASCQQKEESAANSDSSEEAGQPQAETMPAAEPPAEAANPDDRFIGMDQEAAGKLCEEENITYRIIEIDGMPQPATSDYQPERLNFAIAEGKITKVSRG
;
A
#
# COMPACT_ATOMS: atom_id res chain seq x y z
N MET A 1 31.83 -2.70 -48.66
CA MET A 1 33.02 -3.05 -47.84
C MET A 1 32.76 -2.63 -46.41
N LYS A 2 32.93 -3.57 -45.46
CA LYS A 2 33.00 -3.42 -43.99
C LYS A 2 31.69 -3.06 -43.27
N MET A 3 31.30 -3.64 -42.14
CA MET A 3 31.74 -4.81 -41.37
C MET A 3 30.64 -5.05 -40.32
N THR A 4 30.08 -6.25 -40.33
CA THR A 4 29.70 -7.10 -39.19
C THR A 4 29.70 -6.53 -37.75
N THR A 5 28.52 -6.67 -37.11
CA THR A 5 28.24 -7.37 -35.84
C THR A 5 29.19 -7.17 -34.64
N SER A 6 28.64 -6.69 -33.52
CA SER A 6 29.20 -7.00 -32.20
C SER A 6 28.09 -7.11 -31.15
N HIS A 7 27.53 -8.32 -31.02
CA HIS A 7 26.79 -8.75 -29.84
C HIS A 7 27.81 -9.18 -28.78
N LEU A 8 28.01 -8.36 -27.75
CA LEU A 8 28.75 -8.75 -26.56
C LEU A 8 27.80 -9.53 -25.65
N ILE A 9 27.77 -10.84 -25.89
CA ILE A 9 27.27 -11.84 -24.95
C ILE A 9 28.41 -12.10 -23.97
N THR A 10 28.33 -11.56 -22.76
CA THR A 10 29.23 -11.91 -21.66
C THR A 10 28.51 -12.91 -20.76
N ALA A 11 28.88 -14.18 -20.91
CA ALA A 11 28.40 -15.28 -20.09
C ALA A 11 29.40 -15.62 -18.97
N ALA A 12 28.82 -16.06 -17.84
CA ALA A 12 29.32 -17.03 -16.86
C ALA A 12 30.31 -16.59 -15.75
N ALA A 13 29.84 -16.71 -14.49
CA ALA A 13 30.37 -17.56 -13.40
C ALA A 13 29.60 -17.20 -12.10
N ILE A 14 28.63 -17.97 -11.59
CA ILE A 14 28.67 -19.23 -10.81
C ILE A 14 29.55 -19.15 -9.54
N SER A 15 28.93 -19.52 -8.40
CA SER A 15 29.43 -19.79 -7.02
C SER A 15 29.07 -18.65 -6.05
N SER A 16 28.38 -18.83 -4.92
CA SER A 16 28.50 -19.91 -3.93
C SER A 16 27.26 -20.04 -3.01
N ALA A 17 27.23 -21.21 -2.36
CA ALA A 17 26.22 -21.89 -1.58
C ALA A 17 25.80 -21.28 -0.21
N ILE A 18 24.52 -21.50 0.12
CA ILE A 18 23.93 -22.11 1.35
C ILE A 18 24.32 -21.54 2.73
N ALA A 19 23.34 -20.99 3.44
CA ALA A 19 23.06 -21.31 4.85
C ALA A 19 21.61 -20.91 5.22
N LEU A 20 20.68 -21.86 5.16
CA LEU A 20 19.36 -21.77 5.82
C LEU A 20 19.55 -22.24 7.27
N ALA A 21 19.53 -21.31 8.23
CA ALA A 21 19.48 -21.63 9.65
C ALA A 21 18.03 -21.84 10.07
N SER A 22 17.73 -23.09 10.43
CA SER A 22 16.45 -23.58 10.94
C SER A 22 16.01 -22.93 12.27
N CYS A 23 14.69 -22.79 12.38
CA CYS A 23 13.83 -23.09 13.53
C CYS A 23 14.31 -22.72 14.93
N GLN A 24 13.66 -21.72 15.54
CA GLN A 24 13.31 -21.80 16.95
C GLN A 24 11.81 -21.58 17.12
N GLN A 25 11.15 -22.70 17.33
CA GLN A 25 9.78 -22.90 17.76
C GLN A 25 9.70 -22.45 19.23
N LYS A 26 8.85 -21.46 19.53
CA LYS A 26 8.34 -21.29 20.89
C LYS A 26 6.83 -21.41 20.82
N GLU A 27 6.38 -22.63 21.03
CA GLU A 27 5.03 -22.92 21.48
C GLU A 27 4.90 -22.43 22.91
N GLU A 28 4.02 -21.48 23.16
CA GLU A 28 3.37 -21.31 24.45
C GLU A 28 1.88 -21.38 24.21
N SER A 29 1.35 -22.57 24.49
CA SER A 29 -0.04 -22.85 24.73
C SER A 29 -0.54 -21.99 25.90
N ALA A 30 -1.63 -21.27 25.69
CA ALA A 30 -2.60 -21.02 26.75
C ALA A 30 -3.98 -20.93 26.10
N ALA A 31 -4.72 -22.02 26.26
CA ALA A 31 -6.15 -22.05 26.06
C ALA A 31 -6.81 -20.96 26.92
N ASN A 32 -7.66 -20.15 26.31
CA ASN A 32 -8.79 -19.58 27.03
C ASN A 32 -10.04 -19.77 26.17
N SER A 33 -10.74 -20.85 26.43
CA SER A 33 -12.12 -21.07 26.03
C SER A 33 -12.99 -20.73 27.23
N ASP A 34 -13.73 -19.63 27.14
CA ASP A 34 -14.98 -19.42 27.87
C ASP A 34 -15.76 -18.34 27.10
N SER A 35 -16.65 -18.73 26.20
CA SER A 35 -18.07 -19.07 26.42
C SER A 35 -18.99 -17.86 26.28
N SER A 36 -20.11 -18.13 25.60
CA SER A 36 -21.41 -17.48 25.76
C SER A 36 -21.66 -16.22 24.93
N GLU A 37 -22.18 -16.50 23.72
CA GLU A 37 -23.50 -16.04 23.25
C GLU A 37 -24.03 -14.70 23.83
N GLU A 38 -24.22 -13.71 22.96
CA GLU A 38 -25.54 -13.07 22.89
C GLU A 38 -25.83 -12.57 21.47
N ALA A 39 -27.03 -12.92 21.01
CA ALA A 39 -27.62 -12.61 19.74
C ALA A 39 -27.88 -11.11 19.55
N GLY A 40 -27.73 -10.61 18.32
CA GLY A 40 -28.05 -9.23 18.01
C GLY A 40 -27.89 -8.85 16.53
N GLN A 41 -28.52 -9.59 15.62
CA GLN A 41 -29.10 -8.98 14.41
C GLN A 41 -30.56 -8.62 14.79
N PRO A 42 -31.21 -7.56 14.25
CA PRO A 42 -31.00 -6.86 12.98
C PRO A 42 -30.84 -5.33 13.19
N GLN A 43 -30.40 -4.52 12.23
CA GLN A 43 -31.27 -3.96 11.19
C GLN A 43 -30.38 -3.29 10.13
N ALA A 44 -30.40 -3.84 8.91
CA ALA A 44 -30.16 -3.06 7.72
C ALA A 44 -31.36 -2.14 7.54
N GLU A 45 -31.35 -1.00 8.25
CA GLU A 45 -32.17 0.12 7.85
C GLU A 45 -31.53 0.68 6.58
N THR A 46 -32.18 0.41 5.45
CA THR A 46 -31.98 1.14 4.20
C THR A 46 -32.26 2.60 4.47
N MET A 47 -31.24 3.32 4.95
CA MET A 47 -31.22 4.76 4.88
C MET A 47 -31.33 5.13 3.38
N PRO A 48 -32.15 6.14 3.04
CA PRO A 48 -32.17 6.64 1.67
C PRO A 48 -30.74 6.96 1.28
N ALA A 49 -30.33 6.49 0.11
CA ALA A 49 -29.09 6.91 -0.53
C ALA A 49 -29.15 8.44 -0.65
N ALA A 50 -28.62 9.11 0.37
CA ALA A 50 -28.26 10.51 0.29
C ALA A 50 -27.26 10.54 -0.86
N GLU A 51 -27.66 11.19 -1.96
CA GLU A 51 -26.70 11.59 -2.98
C GLU A 51 -25.51 12.20 -2.26
N PRO A 52 -24.28 11.70 -2.49
CA PRO A 52 -23.11 12.23 -1.82
C PRO A 52 -23.12 13.74 -2.05
N PRO A 53 -23.03 14.55 -0.98
CA PRO A 53 -22.99 16.00 -1.11
C PRO A 53 -21.88 16.30 -2.10
N ALA A 54 -22.20 17.02 -3.18
CA ALA A 54 -21.27 17.35 -4.24
C ALA A 54 -19.95 17.80 -3.61
N GLU A 55 -18.99 16.90 -3.64
CA GLU A 55 -17.83 16.91 -2.76
C GLU A 55 -16.99 18.12 -3.18
N ALA A 56 -16.78 19.05 -2.26
CA ALA A 56 -15.86 20.14 -2.53
C ALA A 56 -14.53 19.49 -2.89
N ALA A 57 -14.12 19.62 -4.16
CA ALA A 57 -12.95 18.92 -4.69
C ALA A 57 -11.76 19.15 -3.74
N ASN A 58 -11.24 18.06 -3.18
CA ASN A 58 -10.13 18.16 -2.26
C ASN A 58 -8.90 18.53 -3.09
N PRO A 59 -8.09 19.54 -2.70
CA PRO A 59 -6.87 19.89 -3.44
C PRO A 59 -5.91 18.70 -3.60
N ASP A 60 -5.98 17.73 -2.69
CA ASP A 60 -5.18 16.51 -2.74
C ASP A 60 -5.67 15.51 -3.81
N ASP A 61 -6.89 15.65 -4.35
CA ASP A 61 -7.41 14.77 -5.41
C ASP A 61 -6.63 14.90 -6.72
N ARG A 62 -5.81 15.95 -6.89
CA ARG A 62 -4.93 16.13 -8.05
C ARG A 62 -3.90 15.00 -8.23
N PHE A 63 -3.59 14.24 -7.17
CA PHE A 63 -2.67 13.10 -7.27
C PHE A 63 -3.36 11.83 -7.82
N ILE A 64 -4.69 11.79 -7.86
CA ILE A 64 -5.44 10.62 -8.35
C ILE A 64 -5.12 10.39 -9.84
N GLY A 65 -4.79 9.14 -10.18
CA GLY A 65 -4.40 8.73 -11.53
C GLY A 65 -2.92 8.96 -11.88
N MET A 66 -2.17 9.67 -11.03
CA MET A 66 -0.71 9.80 -11.20
C MET A 66 -0.01 8.49 -10.88
N ASP A 67 1.12 8.26 -11.57
CA ASP A 67 2.05 7.20 -11.20
C ASP A 67 2.78 7.57 -9.91
N GLN A 68 3.13 6.55 -9.11
CA GLN A 68 3.78 6.75 -7.81
C GLN A 68 5.02 7.66 -7.87
N GLU A 69 5.89 7.45 -8.87
CA GLU A 69 7.11 8.24 -9.01
C GLU A 69 6.82 9.72 -9.32
N ALA A 70 5.82 9.99 -10.15
CA ALA A 70 5.44 11.36 -10.52
C ALA A 70 4.83 12.10 -9.33
N ALA A 71 3.93 11.43 -8.59
CA ALA A 71 3.35 11.98 -7.37
C ALA A 71 4.41 12.22 -6.29
N GLY A 72 5.38 11.31 -6.15
CA GLY A 72 6.49 11.45 -5.22
C GLY A 72 7.33 12.70 -5.51
N LYS A 73 7.68 12.95 -6.77
CA LYS A 73 8.40 14.17 -7.18
C LYS A 73 7.63 15.44 -6.88
N LEU A 74 6.32 15.46 -7.17
CA LEU A 74 5.49 16.62 -6.86
C LEU A 74 5.41 16.89 -5.35
N CYS A 75 5.33 15.84 -4.53
CA CYS A 75 5.39 15.97 -3.08
C CYS A 75 6.74 16.52 -2.62
N GLU A 76 7.86 16.09 -3.21
CA GLU A 76 9.19 16.61 -2.91
C GLU A 76 9.31 18.10 -3.27
N GLU A 77 8.84 18.51 -4.45
CA GLU A 77 8.84 19.91 -4.90
C GLU A 77 8.04 20.82 -3.96
N GLU A 78 6.93 20.30 -3.43
CA GLU A 78 6.03 21.04 -2.53
C GLU A 78 6.36 20.84 -1.03
N ASN A 79 7.41 20.07 -0.71
CA ASN A 79 7.80 19.73 0.67
C ASN A 79 6.68 19.03 1.47
N ILE A 80 5.85 18.24 0.79
CA ILE A 80 4.78 17.45 1.40
C ILE A 80 5.32 16.06 1.75
N THR A 81 5.14 15.64 3.01
CA THR A 81 5.47 14.28 3.41
C THR A 81 4.37 13.33 2.94
N TYR A 82 4.73 12.17 2.39
CA TYR A 82 3.75 11.17 1.98
C TYR A 82 4.15 9.74 2.38
N ARG A 83 3.18 8.83 2.44
CA ARG A 83 3.36 7.38 2.63
C ARG A 83 2.37 6.61 1.77
N ILE A 84 2.75 5.41 1.37
CA ILE A 84 1.86 4.46 0.71
C ILE A 84 1.26 3.54 1.77
N ILE A 85 -0.06 3.52 1.87
CA ILE A 85 -0.80 2.73 2.88
C ILE A 85 -1.49 1.51 2.28
N GLU A 86 -1.59 1.43 0.96
CA GLU A 86 -2.22 0.32 0.25
C GLU A 86 -1.62 0.19 -1.16
N ILE A 87 -1.36 -1.05 -1.59
CA ILE A 87 -0.88 -1.37 -2.94
C ILE A 87 -1.74 -2.52 -3.47
N ASP A 88 -2.41 -2.32 -4.59
CA ASP A 88 -3.29 -3.28 -5.26
C ASP A 88 -4.32 -3.92 -4.30
N GLY A 89 -4.92 -3.09 -3.43
CA GLY A 89 -5.88 -3.53 -2.41
C GLY A 89 -5.25 -4.18 -1.17
N MET A 90 -3.93 -4.31 -1.10
CA MET A 90 -3.21 -4.87 0.05
C MET A 90 -2.71 -3.76 0.98
N PRO A 91 -3.22 -3.67 2.22
CA PRO A 91 -2.75 -2.69 3.19
C PRO A 91 -1.26 -2.86 3.49
N GLN A 92 -0.56 -1.74 3.64
CA GLN A 92 0.86 -1.70 3.99
C GLN A 92 1.04 -1.50 5.50
N PRO A 93 2.10 -2.07 6.11
CA PRO A 93 2.38 -1.87 7.52
C PRO A 93 2.63 -0.39 7.81
N ALA A 94 1.78 0.17 8.66
CA ALA A 94 1.79 1.57 9.04
C ALA A 94 1.43 1.70 10.52
N THR A 95 2.11 2.61 11.22
CA THR A 95 1.72 3.05 12.55
C THR A 95 0.49 3.97 12.47
N SER A 96 -0.37 3.91 13.48
CA SER A 96 -1.61 4.70 13.59
C SER A 96 -1.40 6.11 14.16
N ASP A 97 -0.18 6.67 14.05
CA ASP A 97 0.10 8.06 14.42
C ASP A 97 -0.55 9.01 13.42
N TYR A 98 -1.35 9.94 13.91
CA TYR A 98 -2.00 10.95 13.06
C TYR A 98 -1.08 12.15 12.80
N GLN A 99 -0.80 12.42 11.53
CA GLN A 99 -0.07 13.58 11.05
C GLN A 99 -0.87 14.29 9.95
N PRO A 100 -1.54 15.43 10.25
CA PRO A 100 -2.43 16.10 9.29
C PRO A 100 -1.71 16.65 8.04
N GLU A 101 -0.40 16.92 8.16
CA GLU A 101 0.42 17.42 7.06
C GLU A 101 0.84 16.30 6.08
N ARG A 102 0.70 15.02 6.47
CA ARG A 102 1.15 13.87 5.69
C ARG A 102 0.04 13.34 4.79
N LEU A 103 0.38 13.09 3.53
CA LEU A 103 -0.49 12.39 2.60
C LEU A 103 -0.31 10.87 2.72
N ASN A 104 -1.41 10.14 2.62
CA ASN A 104 -1.44 8.70 2.49
C ASN A 104 -2.01 8.35 1.12
N PHE A 105 -1.28 7.54 0.35
CA PHE A 105 -1.68 7.07 -0.97
C PHE A 105 -2.11 5.61 -0.92
N ALA A 106 -3.24 5.32 -1.58
CA ALA A 106 -3.57 3.97 -2.03
C ALA A 106 -3.24 3.88 -3.52
N ILE A 107 -2.57 2.81 -3.90
CA ILE A 107 -2.13 2.56 -5.29
C ILE A 107 -2.84 1.31 -5.79
N ALA A 108 -3.32 1.35 -7.03
CA ALA A 108 -3.73 0.16 -7.77
C ALA A 108 -3.23 0.27 -9.21
N GLU A 109 -2.72 -0.82 -9.77
CA GLU A 109 -2.21 -0.89 -11.14
C GLU A 109 -1.13 0.18 -11.43
N GLY A 110 -0.31 0.49 -10.42
CA GLY A 110 0.75 1.49 -10.50
C GLY A 110 0.28 2.95 -10.41
N LYS A 111 -1.02 3.19 -10.20
CA LYS A 111 -1.62 4.53 -10.14
C LYS A 111 -2.26 4.79 -8.79
N ILE A 112 -2.21 6.05 -8.35
CA ILE A 112 -2.88 6.46 -7.11
C ILE A 112 -4.40 6.46 -7.33
N THR A 113 -5.13 5.74 -6.49
CA THR A 113 -6.60 5.63 -6.54
C THR A 113 -7.31 6.34 -5.40
N LYS A 114 -6.59 6.61 -4.30
CA LYS A 114 -7.12 7.35 -3.15
C LYS A 114 -6.01 8.15 -2.49
N VAL A 115 -6.38 9.35 -2.03
CA VAL A 115 -5.52 10.23 -1.23
C VAL A 115 -6.27 10.58 0.05
N SER A 116 -5.56 10.60 1.16
CA SER A 116 -6.10 11.05 2.45
C SER A 116 -5.00 11.66 3.31
N ARG A 117 -5.36 12.47 4.30
CA ARG A 117 -4.42 13.01 5.29
C ARG A 117 -4.44 12.19 6.57
N GLY A 118 -3.27 11.97 7.16
CA GLY A 118 -3.15 11.30 8.46
C GLY A 118 -1.82 10.60 8.71
#